data_AF-A0A0M9EIV0-F1
#
_entry.id   AF-A0A0M9EIV0-F1
#
_cell.length_a   1.000
_cell.length_b   1.000
_cell.length_c   1.000
_cell.angle_alpha   90.00
_cell.angle_beta   90.00
_cell.angle_gamma   90.00
#
_symmetry.space_group_name_H-M   'P 1'
#
loop_
_entity.id
_entity.type
_entity.pdbx_description
1 polymer ?
#
loop_
_entity_poly.entity_id
_entity_poly.type
_entity_poly.pdbx_seq_one_letter_code
_entity_poly.pdbx_strand_id
1 'polypeptide(L)'
;MKSFILACLATVLCAPLAVAQTFDCSFPRQGANEWIRSRIVVKIDGGNVTVFDSLINQEKGGPIPATVQTNTDKRLTLRWKLKGVKTDLGYGPSLNYSLSYFKQRDKATANLNAPGIDILNYNGTSPEYFSAQGSCARR
;
A
#
# COMPACT_ATOMS: atom_id res chain seq x y z
N MET A 1 -9.45 52.15 44.43
CA MET A 1 -8.58 51.08 43.89
C MET A 1 -9.45 50.21 42.98
N LYS A 2 -9.20 50.21 41.66
CA LYS A 2 -10.01 49.51 40.65
C LYS A 2 -9.26 48.25 40.22
N SER A 3 -9.72 47.08 40.67
CA SER A 3 -9.16 45.80 40.27
C SER A 3 -9.64 45.41 38.87
N PHE A 4 -8.71 45.32 37.93
CA PHE A 4 -8.93 44.70 36.62
C PHE A 4 -8.81 43.18 36.76
N ILE A 5 -9.93 42.47 36.56
CA ILE A 5 -9.96 41.01 36.47
C ILE A 5 -9.51 40.63 35.06
N LEU A 6 -8.31 40.06 34.92
CA LEU A 6 -7.86 39.41 33.69
C LEU A 6 -8.66 38.12 33.49
N ALA A 7 -9.56 38.10 32.49
CA ALA A 7 -10.19 36.88 32.01
C ALA A 7 -9.20 36.12 31.11
N CYS A 8 -8.68 35.00 31.62
CA CYS A 8 -7.84 34.09 30.86
C CYS A 8 -8.74 33.23 29.96
N LEU A 9 -8.83 33.60 28.67
CA LEU A 9 -9.58 32.86 27.66
C LEU A 9 -8.78 31.59 27.27
N ALA A 10 -9.11 30.46 27.88
CA ALA A 10 -8.49 29.17 27.58
C ALA A 10 -8.96 28.66 26.20
N THR A 11 -8.17 28.90 25.15
CA THR A 11 -8.35 28.29 23.83
C THR A 11 -7.95 26.82 23.90
N VAL A 12 -8.93 25.94 23.99
CA VAL A 12 -8.74 24.49 23.84
C VAL A 12 -8.36 24.20 22.39
N LEU A 13 -7.07 23.99 22.12
CA LEU A 13 -6.57 23.47 20.85
C LEU A 13 -7.02 22.01 20.70
N CYS A 14 -8.14 21.78 20.03
CA CYS A 14 -8.48 20.45 19.51
C CYS A 14 -7.47 20.07 18.43
N ALA A 15 -6.45 19.30 18.79
CA ALA A 15 -5.61 18.64 17.80
C ALA A 15 -6.47 17.61 17.04
N PRO A 16 -6.45 17.60 15.69
CA PRO A 16 -7.16 16.59 14.92
C PRO A 16 -6.53 15.23 15.21
N LEU A 17 -7.32 14.32 15.78
CA LEU A 17 -6.94 12.90 15.86
C LEU A 17 -6.81 12.38 14.42
N ALA A 18 -5.60 11.98 14.04
CA ALA A 18 -5.39 11.31 12.78
C ALA A 18 -6.13 9.95 12.83
N VAL A 19 -7.31 9.91 12.22
CA VAL A 19 -8.13 8.70 12.19
C VAL A 19 -7.43 7.63 11.36
N ALA A 20 -7.19 6.46 11.94
CA ALA A 20 -6.67 5.32 11.21
C ALA A 20 -7.59 4.97 10.02
N GLN A 21 -7.02 4.84 8.83
CA GLN A 21 -7.74 4.53 7.60
C GLN A 21 -7.31 3.16 7.09
N THR A 22 -8.29 2.31 6.77
CA THR A 22 -8.03 1.04 6.09
C THR A 22 -8.63 1.09 4.69
N PHE A 23 -7.86 0.69 3.69
CA PHE A 23 -8.33 0.50 2.32
C PHE A 23 -8.22 -0.98 1.95
N ASP A 24 -9.31 -1.54 1.46
CA ASP A 24 -9.40 -2.93 1.02
C ASP A 24 -9.53 -2.95 -0.50
N CYS A 25 -8.49 -3.39 -1.19
CA CYS A 25 -8.39 -3.37 -2.63
C CYS A 25 -8.55 -4.78 -3.21
N SER A 26 -9.32 -4.90 -4.30
CA SER A 26 -9.57 -6.13 -5.03
C SER A 26 -9.09 -6.04 -6.48
N PHE A 27 -8.36 -7.07 -6.94
CA PHE A 27 -7.80 -7.19 -8.28
C PHE A 27 -8.21 -8.54 -8.90
N PRO A 28 -9.45 -8.65 -9.41
CA PRO A 28 -10.03 -9.94 -9.84
C PRO A 28 -9.38 -10.51 -11.11
N ARG A 29 -8.69 -9.69 -11.91
CA ARG A 29 -8.02 -10.10 -13.15
C ARG A 29 -6.50 -10.07 -12.94
N GLN A 30 -6.01 -11.10 -12.25
CA GLN A 30 -4.58 -11.39 -12.13
C GLN A 30 -4.09 -11.89 -13.50
N GLY A 31 -2.92 -11.44 -13.98
CA GLY A 31 -2.27 -12.07 -15.14
C GLY A 31 -1.78 -13.49 -14.80
N ALA A 32 -1.31 -14.24 -15.81
CA ALA A 32 -0.96 -15.67 -15.70
C ALA A 32 -0.01 -16.05 -14.54
N ASN A 33 0.83 -15.13 -14.06
CA ASN A 33 1.83 -15.41 -13.03
C ASN A 33 1.43 -14.93 -11.61
N GLU A 34 0.25 -14.33 -11.45
CA GLU A 34 -0.36 -13.95 -10.15
C GLU A 34 0.55 -13.20 -9.13
N TRP A 35 1.60 -12.52 -9.60
CA TRP A 35 2.52 -11.78 -8.73
C TRP A 35 1.88 -10.59 -8.02
N ILE A 36 0.79 -10.05 -8.58
CA ILE A 36 -0.06 -9.07 -7.91
C ILE A 36 -1.24 -9.84 -7.35
N ARG A 37 -1.37 -9.93 -6.02
CA ARG A 37 -2.42 -10.71 -5.36
C ARG A 37 -3.81 -10.09 -5.50
N SER A 38 -4.84 -10.93 -5.41
CA SER A 38 -6.25 -10.57 -5.64
C SER A 38 -6.80 -9.61 -4.61
N ARG A 39 -6.17 -9.54 -3.44
CA ARG A 39 -6.52 -8.64 -2.36
C ARG A 39 -5.27 -7.98 -1.79
N ILE A 40 -5.29 -6.65 -1.71
CA ILE A 40 -4.26 -5.85 -1.06
C ILE A 40 -4.95 -4.98 -0.01
N VAL A 41 -4.50 -5.06 1.24
CA VAL A 41 -5.01 -4.25 2.34
C VAL A 41 -3.97 -3.20 2.70
N VAL A 42 -4.38 -1.94 2.74
CA VAL A 42 -3.56 -0.81 3.18
C VAL A 42 -4.09 -0.30 4.50
N LYS A 43 -3.20 -0.05 5.46
CA LYS A 43 -3.53 0.70 6.68
C LYS A 43 -2.68 1.95 6.78
N ILE A 44 -3.31 3.07 7.12
CA ILE A 44 -2.68 4.36 7.38
C ILE A 44 -3.06 4.77 8.81
N ASP A 45 -2.08 4.89 9.70
CA ASP A 45 -2.31 5.24 11.11
C ASP A 45 -1.24 6.23 11.59
N GLY A 46 -1.66 7.46 11.92
CA GLY A 46 -0.74 8.48 12.44
C GLY A 46 0.49 8.78 11.57
N GLY A 47 0.43 8.51 10.26
CA GLY A 47 1.54 8.64 9.32
C GLY A 47 2.29 7.34 9.02
N ASN A 48 2.07 6.28 9.80
CA ASN A 48 2.55 4.94 9.49
C ASN A 48 1.67 4.33 8.41
N VAL A 49 2.27 3.86 7.32
CA VAL A 49 1.56 3.16 6.26
C VAL A 49 2.08 1.75 6.12
N THR A 50 1.17 0.79 6.19
CA THR A 50 1.47 -0.63 6.01
C THR A 50 0.62 -1.23 4.90
N VAL A 51 1.19 -2.22 4.23
CA VAL A 51 0.54 -2.98 3.17
C VAL A 51 0.61 -4.47 3.52
N PHE A 52 -0.48 -5.17 3.23
CA PHE A 52 -0.63 -6.59 3.45
C PHE A 52 -1.30 -7.24 2.25
N ASP A 53 -0.79 -8.41 1.87
CA ASP A 53 -1.40 -9.36 0.95
C ASP A 53 -0.93 -10.78 1.29
N SER A 54 -1.43 -11.79 0.57
CA SER A 54 -1.07 -13.19 0.83
C SER A 54 0.41 -13.51 0.57
N LEU A 55 1.07 -12.85 -0.39
CA LEU A 55 2.50 -13.05 -0.66
C LEU A 55 3.34 -12.41 0.45
N ILE A 56 3.01 -11.19 0.87
CA ILE A 56 3.65 -10.54 2.00
C ILE A 56 3.53 -11.41 3.25
N ASN A 57 2.35 -11.98 3.51
CA ASN A 57 2.16 -12.87 4.64
C ASN A 57 3.03 -14.14 4.55
N GLN A 58 3.08 -14.76 3.38
CA GLN A 58 3.92 -15.93 3.12
C GLN A 58 5.40 -15.64 3.37
N GLU A 59 5.90 -14.48 2.94
CA GLU A 59 7.34 -14.17 2.94
C GLU A 59 7.82 -13.38 4.19
N LYS A 60 6.89 -12.79 4.96
CA LYS A 60 7.21 -11.89 6.09
C LYS A 60 6.38 -12.13 7.35
N GLY A 61 5.31 -12.92 7.28
CA GLY A 61 4.43 -13.24 8.42
C GLY A 61 3.54 -12.09 8.89
N GLY A 62 3.48 -10.97 8.16
CA GLY A 62 2.65 -9.82 8.54
C GLY A 62 2.82 -8.60 7.63
N PRO A 63 2.05 -7.52 7.88
CA PRO A 63 2.11 -6.31 7.08
C PRO A 63 3.50 -5.68 7.07
N ILE A 64 3.88 -5.09 5.93
CA ILE A 64 5.18 -4.40 5.75
C ILE A 64 4.98 -2.91 5.55
N PRO A 65 5.99 -2.08 5.85
CA PRO A 65 5.90 -0.65 5.62
C PRO A 65 5.80 -0.32 4.12
N ALA A 66 5.04 0.73 3.82
CA ALA A 66 4.94 1.34 2.50
C ALA A 66 5.13 2.86 2.58
N THR A 67 5.55 3.45 1.48
CA THR A 67 5.75 4.89 1.35
C THR A 67 4.59 5.52 0.59
N VAL A 68 3.98 6.54 1.18
CA VAL A 68 3.01 7.40 0.49
C VAL A 68 3.74 8.30 -0.50
N GLN A 69 3.40 8.20 -1.77
CA GLN A 69 3.86 9.12 -2.81
C GLN A 69 2.87 10.27 -3.01
N THR A 70 1.57 10.00 -2.83
CA THR A 70 0.50 11.00 -2.96
C THR A 70 -0.67 10.57 -2.09
N ASN A 71 -1.23 11.50 -1.32
CA ASN A 71 -2.50 11.28 -0.62
C ASN A 71 -3.32 12.57 -0.63
N THR A 72 -4.25 12.66 -1.59
CA THR A 72 -5.20 13.76 -1.74
C THR A 72 -6.62 13.21 -1.69
N ASP A 73 -7.63 14.07 -1.69
CA ASP A 73 -9.03 13.65 -1.74
C ASP A 73 -9.38 12.88 -3.01
N LYS A 74 -8.58 13.03 -4.08
CA LYS A 74 -8.79 12.37 -5.37
C LYS A 74 -7.99 11.08 -5.52
N ARG A 75 -6.80 11.00 -4.92
CA ARG A 75 -5.85 9.92 -5.21
C ARG A 75 -5.00 9.54 -4.00
N LEU A 76 -4.83 8.24 -3.79
CA LEU A 76 -3.80 7.66 -2.94
C LEU A 76 -2.82 6.88 -3.81
N THR A 77 -1.53 7.17 -3.70
CA THR A 77 -0.46 6.44 -4.39
C THR A 77 0.57 5.96 -3.36
N LEU A 78 0.84 4.66 -3.36
CA LEU A 78 1.77 4.00 -2.45
C LEU A 78 2.84 3.24 -3.22
N ARG A 79 3.99 3.04 -2.58
CA ARG A 79 5.05 2.15 -3.05
C ARG A 79 5.58 1.30 -1.89
N TRP A 80 5.92 0.05 -2.16
CA TRP A 80 6.59 -0.83 -1.22
C TRP A 80 7.51 -1.80 -1.95
N LYS A 81 8.41 -2.42 -1.20
CA LYS A 81 9.39 -3.36 -1.72
C LYS A 81 9.34 -4.64 -0.92
N LEU A 82 9.07 -5.76 -1.59
CA LEU A 82 9.16 -7.09 -0.98
C LEU A 82 10.51 -7.71 -1.34
N LYS A 83 11.29 -8.05 -0.32
CA LYS A 83 12.63 -8.64 -0.48
C LYS A 83 12.64 -10.09 0.00
N GLY A 84 13.55 -10.88 -0.58
CA GLY A 84 13.79 -12.26 -0.15
C GLY A 84 12.59 -13.15 -0.40
N VAL A 85 11.97 -13.01 -1.57
CA VAL A 85 10.90 -13.90 -2.01
C VAL A 85 11.53 -15.24 -2.34
N LYS A 86 11.06 -16.32 -1.71
CA LYS A 86 11.60 -17.66 -1.98
C LYS A 86 11.08 -18.19 -3.32
N THR A 87 11.98 -18.80 -4.09
CA THR A 87 11.72 -19.47 -5.37
C THR A 87 12.44 -20.82 -5.39
N ASP A 88 12.15 -21.64 -6.39
CA ASP A 88 12.77 -22.97 -6.55
C ASP A 88 14.29 -22.90 -6.73
N LEU A 89 14.80 -21.79 -7.24
CA LEU A 89 16.24 -21.54 -7.43
C LEU A 89 16.91 -20.80 -6.25
N GLY A 90 16.18 -20.59 -5.15
CA GLY A 90 16.66 -19.84 -3.98
C GLY A 90 15.90 -18.52 -3.79
N TYR A 91 16.58 -17.47 -3.30
CA TYR A 91 15.93 -16.18 -3.08
C TYR A 91 15.92 -15.34 -4.36
N GLY A 92 14.72 -14.92 -4.77
CA GLY A 92 14.53 -14.05 -5.91
C GLY A 92 14.87 -12.58 -5.65
N PRO A 93 14.90 -11.76 -6.71
CA PRO A 93 15.16 -10.34 -6.59
C PRO A 93 14.04 -9.64 -5.81
N SER A 94 14.28 -8.38 -5.50
CA SER A 94 13.25 -7.60 -4.84
C SER A 94 12.12 -7.23 -5.80
N LEU A 95 10.90 -7.41 -5.33
CA LEU A 95 9.68 -7.03 -6.03
C LEU A 95 9.29 -5.60 -5.63
N ASN A 96 9.24 -4.68 -6.60
CA ASN A 96 8.93 -3.28 -6.37
C ASN A 96 7.50 -2.98 -6.79
N TYR A 97 6.63 -2.77 -5.80
CA TYR A 97 5.21 -2.57 -6.04
C TYR A 97 4.82 -1.10 -5.99
N SER A 98 3.73 -0.79 -6.70
CA SER A 98 2.99 0.45 -6.55
C SER A 98 1.49 0.21 -6.57
N LEU A 99 0.75 1.01 -5.83
CA LEU A 99 -0.71 1.03 -5.83
C LEU A 99 -1.17 2.45 -6.07
N SER A 100 -2.02 2.67 -7.07
CA SER A 100 -2.75 3.92 -7.29
C SER A 100 -4.25 3.68 -7.09
N TYR A 101 -4.83 4.32 -6.08
CA TYR A 101 -6.26 4.31 -5.79
C TYR A 101 -6.88 5.68 -6.14
N PHE A 102 -7.86 5.67 -7.02
CA PHE A 102 -8.62 6.84 -7.47
C PHE A 102 -9.94 6.91 -6.70
N LYS A 103 -9.94 7.67 -5.60
CA LYS A 103 -10.98 7.68 -4.56
C LYS A 103 -12.39 8.04 -5.07
N GLN A 104 -12.50 8.87 -6.10
CA GLN A 104 -13.81 9.32 -6.62
C GLN A 104 -14.56 8.25 -7.42
N ARG A 105 -13.85 7.26 -7.96
CA ARG A 105 -14.41 6.24 -8.87
C ARG A 105 -14.22 4.83 -8.34
N ASP A 106 -13.74 4.71 -7.11
CA ASP A 106 -13.33 3.47 -6.46
C ASP A 106 -12.43 2.56 -7.31
N LYS A 107 -11.64 3.12 -8.24
CA LYS A 107 -10.77 2.35 -9.13
C LYS A 107 -9.36 2.29 -8.61
N ALA A 108 -8.71 1.17 -8.84
CA ALA A 108 -7.34 0.93 -8.43
C ALA A 108 -6.50 0.36 -9.58
N THR A 109 -5.21 0.69 -9.56
CA THR A 109 -4.19 0.07 -10.40
C THR A 109 -3.03 -0.34 -9.50
N ALA A 110 -2.71 -1.62 -9.50
CA ALA A 110 -1.50 -2.15 -8.89
C ALA A 110 -0.49 -2.45 -9.99
N ASN A 111 0.76 -2.11 -9.76
CA ASN A 111 1.86 -2.47 -10.65
C ASN A 111 2.99 -3.09 -9.86
N LEU A 112 3.71 -3.99 -10.52
CA LEU A 112 4.91 -4.62 -10.03
C LEU A 112 6.02 -4.44 -11.07
N ASN A 113 7.18 -3.99 -10.61
CA ASN A 113 8.44 -4.12 -11.32
C ASN A 113 9.33 -5.13 -10.57
N ALA A 114 9.62 -6.25 -11.22
CA ALA A 114 10.37 -7.38 -10.73
C ALA A 114 11.60 -7.62 -11.63
N PRO A 115 12.62 -6.76 -11.56
CA PRO A 115 13.81 -6.89 -12.40
C PRO A 115 14.54 -8.19 -12.07
N GLY A 116 14.89 -8.98 -13.09
CA GLY A 116 15.54 -10.28 -12.89
C GLY A 116 14.62 -11.38 -12.37
N ILE A 117 13.30 -11.30 -12.57
CA ILE A 117 12.38 -12.42 -12.25
C ILE A 117 12.28 -13.46 -13.37
N ASP A 118 12.73 -13.08 -14.56
CA ASP A 118 12.87 -13.93 -15.73
C ASP A 118 13.80 -15.13 -15.46
N ILE A 119 14.88 -14.92 -14.72
CA ILE A 119 15.82 -15.99 -14.33
C ILE A 119 15.23 -17.03 -13.35
N LEU A 120 14.05 -16.77 -12.78
CA LEU A 120 13.41 -17.65 -11.79
C LEU A 120 12.26 -18.48 -12.36
N ASN A 121 11.90 -18.30 -13.64
CA ASN A 121 10.84 -19.05 -14.28
C ASN A 121 11.43 -20.15 -15.17
N TYR A 122 11.18 -21.40 -14.79
CA TYR A 122 11.65 -22.63 -15.45
C TYR A 122 11.22 -22.75 -16.94
N ASN A 123 10.18 -22.01 -17.37
CA ASN A 123 9.56 -22.17 -18.70
C ASN A 123 9.69 -20.96 -19.66
N GLY A 124 10.62 -20.03 -19.41
CA GLY A 124 10.88 -18.90 -20.32
C GLY A 124 10.42 -17.53 -19.81
N THR A 125 10.72 -16.49 -20.60
CA THR A 125 10.70 -15.07 -20.24
C THR A 125 9.38 -14.63 -19.61
N SER A 126 9.37 -14.43 -18.29
CA SER A 126 8.30 -13.70 -17.63
C SER A 126 8.54 -12.19 -17.83
N PRO A 127 7.52 -11.38 -18.11
CA PRO A 127 7.69 -9.94 -18.15
C PRO A 127 8.17 -9.44 -16.78
N GLU A 128 9.13 -8.51 -16.76
CA GLU A 128 9.58 -7.86 -15.52
C GLU A 128 8.53 -6.92 -14.95
N TYR A 129 7.54 -6.53 -15.78
CA TYR A 129 6.48 -5.61 -15.41
C TYR A 129 5.11 -6.28 -15.44
N PHE A 130 4.37 -6.13 -14.35
CA PHE A 130 2.98 -6.59 -14.23
C PHE A 130 2.08 -5.43 -13.83
N SER A 131 0.85 -5.47 -14.31
CA SER A 131 -0.20 -4.52 -13.93
C SER A 131 -1.52 -5.24 -13.73
N ALA A 132 -2.28 -4.79 -12.74
CA ALA A 132 -3.62 -5.27 -12.48
C ALA A 132 -4.56 -4.09 -12.23
N GLN A 133 -5.74 -4.14 -12.84
CA GLN A 133 -6.82 -3.20 -12.59
C GLN A 133 -7.80 -3.78 -11.58
N GLY A 134 -8.33 -2.91 -10.74
CA GLY A 134 -9.17 -3.31 -9.63
C GLY A 134 -9.98 -2.16 -9.05
N SER A 135 -10.43 -2.36 -7.83
CA SER A 135 -11.14 -1.36 -7.03
C SER A 135 -10.63 -1.35 -5.60
N CYS A 136 -10.78 -0.23 -4.89
CA CYS A 136 -10.59 -0.21 -3.45
C CYS A 136 -11.79 0.44 -2.79
N ALA A 137 -12.06 0.05 -1.54
CA ALA A 137 -13.01 0.72 -0.68
C ALA A 137 -12.35 1.08 0.65
N ARG A 138 -12.75 2.21 1.23
CA ARG A 138 -12.42 2.53 2.63
C ARG A 138 -13.27 1.64 3.54
N ARG A 139 -12.63 1.00 4.53
CA ARG A 139 -13.28 0.22 5.58
C ARG A 139 -13.34 1.00 6.88
#